data_AF-A0A930J506-F1
#
_entry.id   AF-A0A930J506-F1
#
_cell.length_a   1.000
_cell.length_b   1.000
_cell.length_c   1.000
_cell.angle_alpha   90.00
_cell.angle_beta   90.00
_cell.angle_gamma   90.00
#
_symmetry.space_group_name_H-M   'P 1'
#
loop_
_entity.id
_entity.type
_entity.pdbx_description
1 polymer ?
#
loop_
_entity_poly.entity_id
_entity_poly.type
_entity_poly.pdbx_seq_one_letter_code
_entity_poly.pdbx_strand_id
1 'polypeptide(L)'
;MDILSHFRTIEELTKTLSREQRLLSEMFEKRKLIKFPKGIALELVGWNESRLSRLIDYGVVVETGNSLEIESDYLNFFEEVLNVNEEISVLSVQECINTLKEHITYFLQETNVNRKTGYQDSVRQILKKTGFRTLKNVVDLKRNMDNTYKQEPNYLNKKTKLQNLDEKSHSIRSMIRECEKLMDNEQAFFIMANDPHMAKTCSNVRHDFVEAYHALMEIDRQIIVYINQIDQQNQLYKKIRKLKYLKDQVLIKTETNITQVLEDNNPLWMESRQYSKIRLSLEALRENDEIAKVLRRIVERNGIQ
;
A
#
# COMPACT_ATOMS: atom_id res chain seq x y z
N MET A 1 26.67 -18.33 -25.86
CA MET A 1 26.64 -17.31 -24.80
C MET A 1 26.95 -16.00 -25.48
N ASP A 2 25.93 -15.34 -26.02
CA ASP A 2 26.12 -14.02 -26.59
C ASP A 2 26.30 -13.03 -25.44
N ILE A 3 27.35 -12.22 -25.55
CA ILE A 3 27.76 -11.24 -24.56
C ILE A 3 26.65 -10.19 -24.52
N LEU A 4 25.87 -10.14 -23.44
CA LEU A 4 24.96 -9.03 -23.16
C LEU A 4 25.74 -7.72 -23.28
N SER A 5 25.24 -6.83 -24.12
CA SER A 5 25.86 -5.54 -24.42
C SER A 5 25.62 -4.59 -23.26
N HIS A 6 26.56 -4.42 -22.35
CA HIS A 6 26.35 -3.49 -21.23
C HIS A 6 26.50 -2.02 -21.66
N PHE A 7 25.63 -1.15 -21.13
CA PHE A 7 25.79 0.29 -21.25
C PHE A 7 27.13 0.72 -20.66
N ARG A 8 27.95 1.43 -21.44
CA ARG A 8 29.28 1.87 -20.99
C ARG A 8 29.26 3.24 -20.34
N THR A 9 28.20 4.02 -20.55
CA THR A 9 28.04 5.38 -19.99
C THR A 9 26.60 5.65 -19.57
N ILE A 10 26.44 6.55 -18.59
CA ILE A 10 25.12 7.03 -18.14
C ILE A 10 24.39 7.76 -19.27
N GLU A 11 25.12 8.48 -20.13
CA GLU A 11 24.53 9.18 -21.28
C GLU A 11 23.89 8.19 -22.28
N GLU A 12 24.56 7.06 -22.54
CA GLU A 12 24.02 6.03 -23.42
C GLU A 12 22.78 5.35 -22.84
N LEU A 13 22.82 5.02 -21.55
CA LEU A 13 21.68 4.46 -20.81
C LEU A 13 20.49 5.42 -20.87
N THR A 14 20.68 6.67 -20.45
CA THR A 14 19.60 7.67 -20.36
C THR A 14 19.02 8.02 -21.73
N LYS A 15 19.85 8.13 -22.78
CA LYS A 15 19.35 8.33 -24.15
C LYS A 15 18.54 7.15 -24.65
N THR A 16 18.99 5.92 -24.37
CA THR A 16 18.27 4.71 -24.79
C THR A 16 16.93 4.59 -24.09
N LEU A 17 16.91 4.76 -22.76
CA LEU A 17 15.68 4.74 -21.96
C LEU A 17 14.72 5.88 -22.34
N SER A 18 15.23 7.09 -22.56
CA SER A 18 14.41 8.25 -22.97
C SER A 18 13.77 8.03 -24.34
N ARG A 19 14.52 7.44 -25.27
CA ARG A 19 14.05 7.17 -26.63
C ARG A 19 12.94 6.12 -26.65
N GLU A 20 13.01 5.11 -25.79
CA GLU A 20 11.99 4.04 -25.67
C GLU A 20 11.03 4.24 -24.50
N GLN A 21 10.93 5.46 -23.95
CA GLN A 21 10.12 5.73 -22.76
C GLN A 21 8.66 5.28 -22.90
N ARG A 22 8.08 5.39 -24.11
CA ARG A 22 6.68 5.03 -24.35
C ARG A 22 6.44 3.52 -24.16
N LEU A 23 7.35 2.70 -24.69
CA LEU A 23 7.30 1.26 -24.52
C LEU A 23 7.49 0.90 -23.04
N LEU A 24 8.53 1.46 -22.41
CA LEU A 24 8.87 1.17 -21.02
C LEU A 24 7.75 1.57 -20.06
N SER A 25 7.12 2.74 -20.25
CA SER A 25 5.98 3.19 -19.44
C SER A 25 4.79 2.24 -19.55
N GLU A 26 4.38 1.86 -20.77
CA GLU A 26 3.26 0.94 -20.99
C GLU A 26 3.53 -0.45 -20.41
N MET A 27 4.76 -0.97 -20.58
CA MET A 27 5.18 -2.22 -19.98
C MET A 27 5.19 -2.15 -18.44
N PHE A 28 5.64 -1.02 -17.87
CA PHE A 28 5.70 -0.82 -16.43
C PHE A 28 4.31 -0.68 -15.79
N GLU A 29 3.37 0.00 -16.45
CA GLU A 29 1.98 0.10 -15.97
C GLU A 29 1.29 -1.27 -15.97
N LYS A 30 1.56 -2.10 -16.98
CA LYS A 30 0.94 -3.43 -17.15
C LYS A 30 1.72 -4.58 -16.50
N ARG A 31 2.79 -4.28 -15.76
CA ARG A 31 3.74 -5.26 -15.18
C ARG A 31 3.11 -6.39 -14.36
N LYS A 32 1.90 -6.18 -13.80
CA LYS A 32 1.20 -7.17 -12.94
C LYS A 32 0.10 -7.96 -13.65
N LEU A 33 -0.29 -7.56 -14.86
CA LEU A 33 -1.54 -8.01 -15.46
C LEU A 33 -1.30 -9.00 -16.61
N ILE A 34 -0.29 -8.79 -17.46
CA ILE A 34 -0.13 -9.54 -18.70
C ILE A 34 1.35 -9.59 -19.12
N LYS A 35 1.81 -10.75 -19.63
CA LYS A 35 3.07 -10.84 -20.39
C LYS A 35 2.97 -10.00 -21.66
N PHE A 36 3.80 -8.97 -21.81
CA PHE A 36 3.59 -7.94 -22.82
C PHE A 36 3.78 -8.51 -24.25
N PRO A 37 2.78 -8.51 -25.13
CA PRO A 37 2.91 -9.12 -26.46
C PRO A 37 3.96 -8.40 -27.33
N LYS A 38 4.81 -9.18 -28.01
CA LYS A 38 5.86 -8.63 -28.89
C LYS A 38 5.31 -7.73 -30.00
N GLY A 39 4.15 -8.08 -30.56
CA GLY A 39 3.49 -7.28 -31.61
C GLY A 39 3.13 -5.86 -31.14
N ILE A 40 2.64 -5.71 -29.90
CA ILE A 40 2.32 -4.41 -29.32
C ILE A 40 3.59 -3.61 -29.04
N ALA A 41 4.66 -4.29 -28.58
CA ALA A 41 5.94 -3.63 -28.37
C ALA A 41 6.55 -3.09 -29.67
N LEU A 42 6.46 -3.85 -30.76
CA LEU A 42 6.92 -3.40 -32.07
C LEU A 42 6.13 -2.19 -32.57
N GLU A 43 4.82 -2.16 -32.36
CA GLU A 43 4.00 -0.99 -32.68
C GLU A 43 4.45 0.26 -31.90
N LEU A 44 4.69 0.12 -30.59
CA LEU A 44 5.14 1.22 -29.72
C LEU A 44 6.54 1.75 -30.06
N VAL A 45 7.40 0.90 -30.63
CA VAL A 45 8.75 1.27 -31.09
C VAL A 45 8.75 1.80 -32.53
N GLY A 46 7.57 1.84 -33.18
CA GLY A 46 7.38 2.34 -34.54
C GLY A 46 7.81 1.34 -35.62
N TRP A 47 7.54 0.05 -35.40
CA TRP A 47 7.87 -1.08 -36.29
C TRP A 47 9.35 -1.24 -36.60
N ASN A 48 10.22 -0.71 -35.74
CA ASN A 48 11.66 -0.78 -35.90
C ASN A 48 12.24 -1.87 -35.00
N GLU A 49 12.41 -3.08 -35.57
CA GLU A 49 12.94 -4.24 -34.86
C GLU A 49 14.32 -3.99 -34.27
N SER A 50 15.19 -3.23 -34.94
CA SER A 50 16.55 -2.97 -34.45
C SER A 50 16.58 -2.22 -33.12
N ARG A 51 15.57 -1.39 -32.84
CA ARG A 51 15.45 -0.68 -31.56
C ARG A 51 15.00 -1.60 -30.44
N LEU A 52 14.08 -2.53 -30.74
CA LEU A 52 13.63 -3.54 -29.79
C LEU A 52 14.74 -4.56 -29.50
N SER A 53 15.44 -5.03 -30.55
CA SER A 53 16.64 -5.86 -30.40
C SER A 53 17.70 -5.18 -29.55
N ARG A 54 17.90 -3.86 -29.71
CA ARG A 54 18.81 -3.11 -28.83
C ARG A 54 18.39 -3.17 -27.35
N LEU A 55 17.10 -3.11 -27.02
CA LEU A 55 16.68 -3.27 -25.62
C LEU A 55 16.94 -4.69 -25.09
N ILE A 56 16.83 -5.69 -25.95
CA ILE A 56 17.09 -7.10 -25.61
C ILE A 56 18.59 -7.35 -25.45
N ASP A 57 19.39 -6.89 -26.42
CA ASP A 57 20.85 -7.04 -26.42
C ASP A 57 21.50 -6.35 -25.21
N TYR A 58 20.92 -5.23 -24.75
CA TYR A 58 21.39 -4.49 -23.58
C TYR A 58 20.80 -4.98 -22.25
N GLY A 59 20.02 -6.06 -22.27
CA GLY A 59 19.41 -6.67 -21.09
C GLY A 59 18.16 -5.97 -20.58
N VAL A 60 17.84 -4.74 -21.01
CA VAL A 60 16.69 -3.96 -20.49
C VAL A 60 15.36 -4.73 -20.54
N VAL A 61 15.17 -5.53 -21.59
CA VAL A 61 13.96 -6.32 -21.81
C VAL A 61 14.35 -7.76 -22.15
N VAL A 62 13.69 -8.74 -21.54
CA VAL A 62 13.86 -10.15 -21.85
C VAL A 62 12.74 -10.62 -22.78
N GLU A 63 13.12 -11.26 -23.87
CA GLU A 63 12.19 -11.92 -24.77
C GLU A 63 11.94 -13.36 -24.30
N THR A 64 10.69 -13.67 -23.97
CA THR A 64 10.23 -15.02 -23.65
C THR A 64 9.14 -15.43 -24.64
N GLY A 65 9.51 -16.15 -25.70
CA GLY A 65 8.58 -16.58 -26.74
C GLY A 65 7.98 -15.38 -27.50
N ASN A 66 6.64 -15.27 -27.52
CA ASN A 66 5.94 -14.14 -28.15
C ASN A 66 5.65 -12.97 -27.18
N SER A 67 6.30 -12.97 -26.02
CA SER A 67 6.13 -11.96 -24.98
C SER A 67 7.44 -11.35 -24.54
N LEU A 68 7.37 -10.11 -24.10
CA LEU A 68 8.45 -9.30 -23.58
C LEU A 68 8.17 -8.96 -22.12
N GLU A 69 9.21 -9.01 -21.31
CA GLU A 69 9.16 -8.63 -19.89
C GLU A 69 10.35 -7.71 -19.62
N ILE A 70 10.16 -6.68 -18.78
CA ILE A 70 11.30 -5.85 -18.34
C ILE A 70 12.20 -6.72 -17.47
N GLU A 71 13.52 -6.65 -17.68
CA GLU A 71 14.47 -7.38 -16.85
C GLU A 71 14.37 -6.94 -15.38
N SER A 72 14.56 -7.89 -14.47
CA SER A 72 14.36 -7.69 -13.02
C SER A 72 15.13 -6.51 -12.47
N ASP A 73 16.37 -6.29 -12.93
CA ASP A 73 17.23 -5.22 -12.41
C ASP A 73 16.69 -3.84 -12.80
N TYR A 74 16.20 -3.69 -14.03
CA TYR A 74 15.59 -2.46 -14.51
C TYR A 74 14.20 -2.24 -13.92
N LEU A 75 13.42 -3.32 -13.74
CA LEU A 75 12.12 -3.26 -13.08
C LEU A 75 12.29 -2.76 -11.64
N ASN A 76 13.20 -3.38 -10.88
CA ASN A 76 13.55 -2.98 -9.52
C ASN A 76 14.04 -1.52 -9.49
N PHE A 77 14.89 -1.12 -10.43
CA PHE A 77 15.34 0.27 -10.55
C PHE A 77 14.16 1.24 -10.74
N PHE A 78 13.25 0.97 -11.68
CA PHE A 78 12.10 1.83 -11.91
C PHE A 78 11.17 1.89 -10.70
N GLU A 79 10.88 0.76 -10.07
CA GLU A 79 10.01 0.74 -8.89
C GLU A 79 10.68 1.39 -7.65
N GLU A 80 12.01 1.27 -7.52
CA GLU A 80 12.78 1.95 -6.48
C GLU A 80 12.76 3.47 -6.70
N VAL A 81 13.06 3.94 -7.91
CA VAL A 81 13.15 5.38 -8.25
C VAL A 81 11.79 6.05 -8.29
N LEU A 82 10.77 5.41 -8.87
CA LEU A 82 9.43 5.96 -9.01
C LEU A 82 8.56 5.80 -7.74
N ASN A 83 9.08 5.13 -6.71
CA ASN A 83 8.35 4.82 -5.48
C ASN A 83 7.02 4.05 -5.72
N VAL A 84 7.00 3.18 -6.73
CA VAL A 84 5.84 2.34 -7.07
C VAL A 84 6.02 0.89 -6.60
N ASN A 85 7.16 0.55 -5.97
CA ASN A 85 7.37 -0.74 -5.32
C ASN A 85 6.21 -1.06 -4.37
N GLU A 86 5.49 -2.14 -4.65
CA GLU A 86 4.49 -2.71 -3.72
C GLU A 86 5.08 -3.81 -2.85
N GLU A 87 6.23 -4.37 -3.22
CA GLU A 87 6.95 -5.30 -2.38
C GLU A 87 7.75 -4.54 -1.33
N ILE A 88 7.45 -4.81 -0.06
CA ILE A 88 8.21 -4.29 1.08
C ILE A 88 9.56 -5.00 1.04
N SER A 89 10.59 -4.31 0.56
CA SER A 89 11.97 -4.80 0.64
C SER A 89 12.47 -4.62 2.07
N VAL A 90 12.03 -5.52 2.95
CA VAL A 90 12.72 -5.74 4.22
C VAL A 90 14.06 -6.36 3.84
N LEU A 91 15.05 -5.52 3.52
CA LEU A 91 16.45 -5.95 3.53
C LEU A 91 16.65 -6.70 4.84
N SER A 92 17.33 -7.84 4.78
CA SER A 92 17.60 -8.57 6.00
C SER A 92 18.22 -7.59 6.99
N VAL A 93 17.59 -7.43 8.15
CA VAL A 93 18.03 -6.52 9.22
C VAL A 93 19.53 -6.71 9.45
N GLN A 94 19.96 -7.96 9.36
CA GLN A 94 21.33 -8.40 9.48
C GLN A 94 22.25 -7.89 8.37
N GLU A 95 21.82 -7.82 7.10
CA GLU A 95 22.65 -7.34 5.99
C GLU A 95 22.95 -5.85 6.11
N CYS A 96 21.94 -5.05 6.44
CA CYS A 96 22.13 -3.62 6.66
C CYS A 96 23.10 -3.35 7.82
N ILE A 97 22.95 -4.11 8.89
CA ILE A 97 23.79 -3.97 10.08
C ILE A 97 25.21 -4.48 9.82
N ASN A 98 25.34 -5.62 9.15
CA ASN A 98 26.65 -6.20 8.84
C ASN A 98 27.44 -5.28 7.92
N THR A 99 26.83 -4.77 6.85
CA THR A 99 27.50 -3.81 5.95
C THR A 99 27.92 -2.54 6.68
N LEU A 100 27.06 -2.01 7.56
CA LEU A 100 27.41 -0.85 8.38
C LEU A 100 28.61 -1.15 9.30
N LYS A 101 28.58 -2.28 10.02
CA LYS A 101 29.68 -2.73 10.91
C LYS A 101 30.98 -3.00 10.17
N GLU A 102 30.92 -3.57 8.97
CA GLU A 102 32.08 -3.83 8.12
C GLU A 102 32.77 -2.52 7.74
N HIS A 103 32.01 -1.55 7.22
CA HIS A 103 32.56 -0.24 6.86
C HIS A 103 33.08 0.56 8.05
N ILE A 104 32.46 0.39 9.23
CA ILE A 104 32.96 0.96 10.48
C ILE A 104 34.27 0.30 10.92
N THR A 105 34.39 -1.02 10.76
CA THR A 105 35.61 -1.76 11.05
C THR A 105 36.75 -1.30 10.14
N TYR A 106 36.48 -1.12 8.84
CA TYR A 106 37.46 -0.57 7.90
C TYR A 106 37.90 0.84 8.30
N PHE A 107 36.98 1.71 8.74
CA PHE A 107 37.33 3.04 9.22
C PHE A 107 38.24 3.02 10.46
N LEU A 108 38.01 2.10 11.39
CA LEU A 108 38.81 1.98 12.62
C LEU A 108 40.21 1.44 12.36
N GLN A 109 40.35 0.51 11.41
CA GLN A 109 41.63 -0.12 11.05
C GLN A 109 42.47 0.72 10.08
N GLU A 110 41.86 1.63 9.32
CA GLU A 110 42.56 2.43 8.31
C GLU A 110 43.42 3.53 8.94
N THR A 111 44.69 3.58 8.52
CA THR A 111 45.68 4.56 8.98
C THR A 111 45.78 5.76 8.04
N ASN A 112 45.42 5.59 6.76
CA ASN A 112 45.47 6.65 5.76
C ASN A 112 44.25 7.59 5.87
N VAL A 113 44.49 8.88 6.11
CA VAL A 113 43.45 9.91 6.29
C VAL A 113 42.48 10.00 5.10
N ASN A 114 42.97 9.95 3.86
CA ASN A 114 42.11 10.10 2.67
C ASN A 114 41.21 8.87 2.43
N ARG A 115 41.69 7.68 2.77
CA ARG A 115 40.87 6.45 2.69
C ARG A 115 39.88 6.39 3.84
N LYS A 116 40.32 6.83 5.03
CA LYS A 116 39.48 6.94 6.22
C LYS A 116 38.29 7.88 6.01
N THR A 117 38.48 9.02 5.36
CA THR A 117 37.37 9.91 4.97
C THR A 117 36.43 9.25 3.96
N GLY A 118 36.94 8.47 3.00
CA GLY A 118 36.10 7.71 2.06
C GLY A 118 35.25 6.62 2.73
N TYR A 119 35.79 5.92 3.73
CA TYR A 119 35.01 4.97 4.53
C TYR A 119 33.97 5.70 5.39
N GLN A 120 34.30 6.85 5.96
CA GLN A 120 33.34 7.68 6.68
C GLN A 120 32.18 8.14 5.78
N ASP A 121 32.47 8.57 4.55
CA ASP A 121 31.45 8.90 3.55
C ASP A 121 30.58 7.70 3.17
N SER A 122 31.18 6.51 3.06
CA SER A 122 30.45 5.27 2.78
C SER A 122 29.48 4.94 3.91
N VAL A 123 29.94 5.01 5.18
CA VAL A 123 29.09 4.81 6.36
C VAL A 123 27.95 5.84 6.40
N ARG A 124 28.25 7.11 6.12
CA ARG A 124 27.26 8.20 6.03
C ARG A 124 26.19 7.91 4.98
N GLN A 125 26.58 7.48 3.79
CA GLN A 125 25.67 7.13 2.71
C GLN A 125 24.81 5.92 3.04
N ILE A 126 25.41 4.86 3.61
CA ILE A 126 24.70 3.67 4.06
C ILE A 126 23.64 4.06 5.09
N LEU A 127 24.02 4.81 6.12
CA LEU A 127 23.09 5.24 7.17
C LEU A 127 21.92 6.06 6.61
N LYS A 128 22.20 7.01 5.71
CA LYS A 128 21.16 7.81 5.04
C LYS A 128 20.24 6.93 4.18
N LYS A 129 20.80 5.96 3.45
CA LYS A 129 20.03 5.01 2.64
C LYS A 129 19.14 4.14 3.52
N THR A 130 19.64 3.72 4.69
CA THR A 130 18.88 2.94 5.67
C THR A 130 17.70 3.72 6.25
N GLY A 131 17.91 4.97 6.67
CA GLY A 131 16.81 5.83 7.14
C GLY A 131 15.71 5.99 6.09
N PHE A 132 16.08 6.34 4.87
CA PHE A 132 15.14 6.51 3.75
C PHE A 132 14.38 5.21 3.40
N ARG A 133 15.10 4.08 3.31
CA ARG A 133 14.48 2.77 3.04
C ARG A 133 13.51 2.34 4.14
N THR A 134 13.85 2.64 5.40
CA THR A 134 12.97 2.35 6.55
C THR A 134 11.66 3.10 6.43
N LEU A 135 11.70 4.42 6.22
CA LEU A 135 10.49 5.25 6.03
C LEU A 135 9.63 4.76 4.86
N LYS A 136 10.27 4.45 3.72
CA LYS A 136 9.58 3.92 2.55
C LYS A 136 8.86 2.60 2.86
N ASN A 137 9.54 1.67 3.53
CA ASN A 137 8.95 0.39 3.93
C ASN A 137 7.74 0.58 4.84
N VAL A 138 7.74 1.57 5.74
CA VAL A 138 6.57 1.87 6.59
C VAL A 138 5.38 2.39 5.77
N VAL A 139 5.63 3.28 4.81
CA VAL A 139 4.59 3.79 3.91
C VAL A 139 3.98 2.66 3.06
N ASP A 140 4.83 1.79 2.52
CA ASP A 140 4.38 0.64 1.73
C ASP A 140 3.61 -0.37 2.59
N LEU A 141 4.02 -0.58 3.85
CA LEU A 141 3.33 -1.46 4.79
C LEU A 141 1.92 -0.94 5.10
N LYS A 142 1.76 0.38 5.30
CA LYS A 142 0.45 1.01 5.47
C LYS A 142 -0.44 0.83 4.24
N ARG A 143 0.09 1.09 3.04
CA ARG A 143 -0.65 0.93 1.77
C ARG A 143 -1.08 -0.53 1.56
N ASN A 144 -0.17 -1.48 1.80
CA ASN A 144 -0.41 -2.90 1.63
C ASN A 144 -1.42 -3.45 2.65
N MET A 145 -1.40 -2.95 3.88
CA MET A 145 -2.40 -3.26 4.90
C MET A 145 -3.78 -2.81 4.44
N ASP A 146 -3.94 -1.56 3.99
CA ASP A 146 -5.22 -1.04 3.50
C ASP A 146 -5.73 -1.81 2.27
N ASN A 147 -4.85 -2.11 1.32
CA ASN A 147 -5.19 -2.89 0.13
C ASN A 147 -5.62 -4.32 0.50
N THR A 148 -4.88 -4.99 1.38
CA THR A 148 -5.22 -6.34 1.86
C THR A 148 -6.58 -6.34 2.56
N TYR A 149 -6.85 -5.33 3.39
CA TYR A 149 -8.13 -5.23 4.09
C TYR A 149 -9.30 -4.90 3.16
N LYS A 150 -9.12 -4.09 2.12
CA LYS A 150 -10.22 -3.67 1.21
C LYS A 150 -10.46 -4.65 0.07
N GLN A 151 -9.41 -5.20 -0.52
CA GLN A 151 -9.49 -5.94 -1.78
C GLN A 151 -9.56 -7.46 -1.62
N GLU A 152 -8.99 -8.03 -0.55
CA GLU A 152 -8.99 -9.50 -0.38
C GLU A 152 -10.40 -10.00 -0.01
N PRO A 153 -11.05 -10.84 -0.85
CA PRO A 153 -12.41 -11.30 -0.60
C PRO A 153 -12.46 -12.46 0.40
N ASN A 154 -11.41 -13.29 0.45
CA ASN A 154 -11.36 -14.47 1.31
C ASN A 154 -10.90 -14.10 2.72
N TYR A 155 -11.75 -14.33 3.72
CA TYR A 155 -11.45 -14.02 5.13
C TYR A 155 -10.22 -14.73 5.69
N LEU A 156 -9.97 -15.99 5.32
CA LEU A 156 -8.81 -16.74 5.80
C LEU A 156 -7.52 -16.12 5.26
N ASN A 157 -7.47 -15.90 3.94
CA ASN A 157 -6.32 -15.28 3.29
C ASN A 157 -6.10 -13.84 3.78
N LYS A 158 -7.18 -13.07 3.98
CA LYS A 158 -7.10 -11.71 4.52
C LYS A 158 -6.45 -11.70 5.90
N LYS A 159 -6.85 -12.62 6.80
CA LYS A 159 -6.27 -12.73 8.13
C LYS A 159 -4.79 -13.11 8.09
N THR A 160 -4.43 -14.16 7.34
CA THR A 160 -3.04 -14.60 7.21
C THR A 160 -2.15 -13.53 6.57
N LYS A 161 -2.61 -12.84 5.53
CA LYS A 161 -1.85 -11.74 4.90
C LYS A 161 -1.64 -10.58 5.87
N LEU A 162 -2.65 -10.20 6.67
CA LEU A 162 -2.50 -9.17 7.69
C LEU A 162 -1.51 -9.58 8.80
N GLN A 163 -1.50 -10.85 9.21
CA GLN A 163 -0.52 -11.38 10.16
C GLN A 163 0.91 -11.34 9.60
N ASN A 164 1.09 -11.71 8.33
CA ASN A 164 2.41 -11.60 7.68
C ASN A 164 2.89 -10.14 7.59
N LEU A 165 1.98 -9.18 7.43
CA LEU A 165 2.32 -7.75 7.45
C LEU A 165 2.72 -7.28 8.87
N ASP A 166 2.08 -7.82 9.91
CA ASP A 166 2.44 -7.58 11.31
C ASP A 166 3.86 -8.10 11.63
N GLU A 167 4.21 -9.30 11.17
CA GLU A 167 5.57 -9.85 11.32
C GLU A 167 6.63 -8.98 10.61
N LYS A 168 6.29 -8.44 9.43
CA LYS A 168 7.15 -7.48 8.72
C LYS A 168 7.30 -6.17 9.49
N SER A 169 6.23 -5.65 10.11
CA SER A 169 6.27 -4.48 11.00
C SER A 169 7.24 -4.72 12.16
N HIS A 170 7.16 -5.89 12.79
CA HIS A 170 8.05 -6.28 13.88
C HIS A 170 9.53 -6.34 13.44
N SER A 171 9.79 -6.90 12.25
CA SER A 171 11.14 -6.98 11.67
C SER A 171 11.75 -5.60 11.45
N ILE A 172 10.98 -4.66 10.88
CA ILE A 172 11.43 -3.27 10.67
C ILE A 172 11.69 -2.58 12.02
N ARG A 173 10.83 -2.82 13.03
CA ARG A 173 11.04 -2.28 14.39
C ARG A 173 12.31 -2.81 15.03
N SER A 174 12.62 -4.09 14.86
CA SER A 174 13.87 -4.67 15.36
C SER A 174 15.09 -4.03 14.69
N MET A 175 15.03 -3.80 13.38
CA MET A 175 16.07 -3.09 12.64
C MET A 175 16.31 -1.68 13.15
N ILE A 176 15.25 -0.90 13.39
CA ILE A 176 15.38 0.46 13.94
C ILE A 176 16.12 0.40 15.29
N ARG A 177 15.69 -0.48 16.19
CA ARG A 177 16.29 -0.62 17.52
C ARG A 177 17.76 -1.01 17.47
N GLU A 178 18.12 -1.95 16.59
CA GLU A 178 19.52 -2.37 16.44
C GLU A 178 20.38 -1.28 15.80
N CYS A 179 19.86 -0.56 14.79
CA CYS A 179 20.55 0.59 14.19
C CYS A 179 20.78 1.72 15.20
N GLU A 180 19.77 2.08 16.00
CA GLU A 180 19.91 3.07 17.08
C GLU A 180 20.95 2.61 18.12
N LYS A 181 20.91 1.33 18.49
CA LYS A 181 21.89 0.75 19.41
C LYS A 181 23.32 0.83 18.88
N LEU A 182 23.54 0.65 17.57
CA LEU A 182 24.86 0.79 16.96
C LEU A 182 25.33 2.23 16.96
N MET A 183 24.43 3.17 16.65
CA MET A 183 24.72 4.60 16.70
C MET A 183 25.08 5.07 18.11
N ASP A 184 24.48 4.48 19.15
CA ASP A 184 24.70 4.87 20.55
C ASP A 184 25.93 4.19 21.19
N ASN A 185 26.26 2.95 20.82
CA ASN A 185 27.28 2.16 21.53
C ASN A 185 28.65 2.09 20.86
N GLU A 186 28.76 2.40 19.57
CA GLU A 186 30.05 2.28 18.88
C GLU A 186 30.87 3.57 19.03
N GLN A 187 32.07 3.45 19.63
CA GLN A 187 33.07 4.52 19.72
C GLN A 187 33.41 5.13 18.36
N ALA A 188 33.29 4.36 17.28
CA ALA A 188 33.47 4.84 15.93
C ALA A 188 32.52 5.99 15.58
N PHE A 189 31.25 5.92 16.00
CA PHE A 189 30.30 7.02 15.77
C PHE A 189 30.65 8.24 16.60
N PHE A 190 31.18 8.10 17.81
CA PHE A 190 31.69 9.25 18.58
C PHE A 190 32.89 9.92 17.89
N ILE A 191 33.79 9.13 17.31
CA ILE A 191 34.95 9.65 16.55
C ILE A 191 34.49 10.30 15.23
N MET A 192 33.58 9.65 14.51
CA MET A 192 33.04 10.16 13.24
C MET A 192 32.09 11.36 13.43
N ALA A 193 31.39 11.47 14.57
CA ALA A 193 30.48 12.58 14.88
C ALA A 193 31.20 13.90 15.13
N ASN A 194 32.53 13.90 15.27
CA ASN A 194 33.32 15.14 15.18
C ASN A 194 33.20 15.80 13.80
N ASP A 195 32.83 15.06 12.74
CA ASP A 195 32.46 15.65 11.44
C ASP A 195 31.02 16.21 11.49
N PRO A 196 30.83 17.52 11.26
CA PRO A 196 29.51 18.15 11.20
C PRO A 196 28.53 17.47 10.23
N HIS A 197 29.02 16.95 9.09
CA HIS A 197 28.18 16.28 8.10
C HIS A 197 27.69 14.91 8.59
N MET A 198 28.51 14.21 9.37
CA MET A 198 28.14 12.92 9.94
C MET A 198 27.13 13.12 11.08
N ALA A 199 27.40 14.08 11.98
CA ALA A 199 26.49 14.44 13.06
C ALA A 199 25.09 14.83 12.54
N LYS A 200 25.03 15.66 11.48
CA LYS A 200 23.76 16.00 10.82
C LYS A 200 23.06 14.77 10.24
N THR A 201 23.81 13.85 9.62
CA THR A 201 23.23 12.62 9.05
C THR A 201 22.66 11.72 10.15
N CYS A 202 23.40 11.51 11.25
CA CYS A 202 22.93 10.76 12.40
C CYS A 202 21.67 11.37 13.02
N SER A 203 21.62 12.69 13.16
CA SER A 203 20.44 13.38 13.68
C SER A 203 19.22 13.22 12.77
N ASN A 204 19.41 13.36 11.45
CA ASN A 204 18.32 13.18 10.48
C ASN A 204 17.80 11.75 10.50
N VAL A 205 18.69 10.75 10.47
CA VAL A 205 18.28 9.34 10.48
C VAL A 205 17.60 8.95 11.79
N ARG A 206 18.00 9.54 12.92
CA ARG A 206 17.31 9.34 14.20
C ARG A 206 15.91 9.94 14.18
N HIS A 207 15.74 11.11 13.58
CA HIS A 207 14.41 11.69 13.36
C HIS A 207 13.54 10.79 12.47
N ASP A 208 14.08 10.32 11.35
CA ASP A 208 13.41 9.39 10.43
C ASP A 208 12.98 8.09 11.16
N PHE A 209 13.83 7.55 12.04
CA PHE A 209 13.52 6.36 12.84
C PHE A 209 12.42 6.60 13.87
N VAL A 210 12.39 7.75 14.54
CA VAL A 210 11.31 8.10 15.47
C VAL A 210 9.98 8.22 14.72
N GLU A 211 9.96 8.89 13.57
CA GLU A 211 8.76 9.00 12.73
C GLU A 211 8.29 7.62 12.24
N ALA A 212 9.22 6.80 11.73
CA ALA A 212 8.95 5.42 11.33
C ALA A 212 8.37 4.60 12.49
N TYR A 213 8.92 4.74 13.70
CA TYR A 213 8.45 4.00 14.87
C TYR A 213 7.02 4.37 15.26
N HIS A 214 6.69 5.66 15.27
CA HIS A 214 5.31 6.12 15.53
C HIS A 214 4.34 5.64 14.46
N ALA A 215 4.72 5.70 13.19
CA ALA A 215 3.90 5.21 12.09
C ALA A 215 3.71 3.68 12.17
N LEU A 216 4.73 2.90 12.53
CA LEU A 216 4.61 1.45 12.77
C LEU A 216 3.65 1.13 13.92
N MET A 217 3.67 1.91 15.03
CA MET A 217 2.72 1.71 16.12
C MET A 217 1.27 1.90 15.69
N GLU A 218 1.02 2.91 14.86
CA GLU A 218 -0.33 3.14 14.31
C GLU A 218 -0.75 2.01 13.37
N ILE A 219 0.18 1.48 12.56
CA ILE A 219 -0.10 0.33 11.71
C ILE A 219 -0.44 -0.92 12.54
N ASP A 220 0.35 -1.25 13.56
CA ASP A 220 0.05 -2.38 14.46
C ASP A 220 -1.36 -2.25 15.07
N ARG A 221 -1.69 -1.04 15.56
CA ARG A 221 -3.04 -0.74 16.09
C ARG A 221 -4.11 -0.99 15.03
N GLN A 222 -3.91 -0.53 13.81
CA GLN A 222 -4.88 -0.70 12.71
C GLN A 222 -5.03 -2.17 12.31
N ILE A 223 -3.93 -2.93 12.23
CA ILE A 223 -3.95 -4.37 11.97
C ILE A 223 -4.81 -5.09 13.02
N ILE A 224 -4.63 -4.78 14.31
CA ILE A 224 -5.43 -5.37 15.39
C ILE A 224 -6.93 -5.06 15.20
N VAL A 225 -7.28 -3.80 14.89
CA VAL A 225 -8.66 -3.40 14.63
C VAL A 225 -9.24 -4.15 13.43
N TYR A 226 -8.50 -4.26 12.34
CA TYR A 226 -8.93 -4.96 11.13
C TYR A 226 -9.12 -6.46 11.38
N ILE A 227 -8.21 -7.12 12.09
CA ILE A 227 -8.35 -8.54 12.45
C ILE A 227 -9.61 -8.76 13.30
N ASN A 228 -9.85 -7.90 14.31
CA ASN A 228 -11.04 -7.98 15.15
C ASN A 228 -12.34 -7.78 14.35
N GLN A 229 -12.36 -6.82 13.43
CA GLN A 229 -13.51 -6.60 12.53
C GLN A 229 -13.76 -7.80 11.61
N ILE A 230 -12.70 -8.40 11.06
CA ILE A 230 -12.80 -9.62 10.24
C ILE A 230 -13.40 -10.77 11.05
N ASP A 231 -12.94 -10.97 12.29
CA ASP A 231 -13.43 -12.05 13.14
C ASP A 231 -14.91 -11.86 13.51
N GLN A 232 -15.33 -10.62 13.81
CA GLN A 232 -16.75 -10.30 14.05
C GLN A 232 -17.62 -10.53 12.81
N GLN A 233 -17.19 -10.08 11.63
CA GLN A 233 -17.90 -10.29 10.38
C GLN A 233 -18.02 -11.79 10.04
N ASN A 234 -16.95 -12.56 10.26
CA ASN A 234 -16.95 -14.00 10.02
C ASN A 234 -17.94 -14.73 10.95
N GLN A 235 -18.01 -14.34 12.23
CA GLN A 235 -19.03 -14.87 13.15
C GLN A 235 -20.46 -14.56 12.69
N LEU A 236 -20.72 -13.31 12.29
CA LEU A 236 -22.03 -12.91 11.76
C LEU A 236 -22.39 -13.72 10.52
N TYR A 237 -21.45 -13.87 9.59
CA TYR A 237 -21.66 -14.60 8.34
C TYR A 237 -21.91 -16.10 8.58
N LYS A 238 -21.24 -16.72 9.55
CA LYS A 238 -21.54 -18.09 10.01
C LYS A 238 -22.98 -18.21 10.55
N LYS A 239 -23.43 -17.23 11.36
CA LYS A 239 -24.81 -17.18 11.87
C LYS A 239 -25.83 -17.02 10.73
N ILE A 240 -25.57 -16.14 9.76
CA ILE A 240 -26.42 -15.94 8.59
C ILE A 240 -26.50 -17.21 7.74
N ARG A 241 -25.38 -17.91 7.52
CA ARG A 241 -25.40 -19.20 6.80
C ARG A 241 -26.22 -20.25 7.53
N LYS A 242 -26.10 -20.34 8.86
CA LYS A 242 -26.92 -21.25 9.67
C LYS A 242 -28.40 -20.89 9.57
N LEU A 243 -28.77 -19.61 9.68
CA LEU A 243 -30.14 -19.16 9.50
C LEU A 243 -30.65 -19.46 8.09
N LYS A 244 -29.84 -19.21 7.04
CA LYS A 244 -30.20 -19.56 5.67
C LYS A 244 -30.47 -21.06 5.52
N TYR A 245 -29.60 -21.90 6.06
CA TYR A 245 -29.80 -23.35 6.05
C TYR A 245 -31.11 -23.77 6.72
N LEU A 246 -31.40 -23.23 7.91
CA LEU A 246 -32.67 -23.47 8.61
C LEU A 246 -33.88 -22.94 7.82
N LYS A 247 -33.72 -21.83 7.07
CA LYS A 247 -34.76 -21.27 6.21
C LYS A 247 -35.06 -22.22 5.06
N ASP A 248 -34.01 -22.67 4.38
CA ASP A 248 -34.09 -23.53 3.20
C ASP A 248 -34.71 -24.90 3.58
N GLN A 249 -34.56 -25.33 4.83
CA GLN A 249 -35.22 -26.51 5.41
C GLN A 249 -36.62 -26.25 5.99
N VAL A 250 -37.11 -25.00 5.99
CA VAL A 250 -38.39 -24.59 6.59
C VAL A 250 -38.45 -24.83 8.11
N LEU A 251 -37.30 -25.03 8.77
CA LEU A 251 -37.18 -25.27 10.22
C LEU A 251 -36.92 -24.01 11.04
N ILE A 252 -36.78 -22.83 10.40
CA ILE A 252 -36.53 -21.56 11.11
C ILE A 252 -37.55 -21.31 12.23
N LYS A 253 -38.84 -21.55 11.97
CA LYS A 253 -39.90 -21.20 12.94
C LYS A 253 -39.95 -22.13 14.14
N THR A 254 -39.44 -23.36 14.00
CA THR A 254 -39.45 -24.38 15.04
C THR A 254 -38.17 -24.42 15.84
N GLU A 255 -37.01 -24.18 15.21
CA GLU A 255 -35.70 -24.25 15.86
C GLU A 255 -35.16 -22.89 16.35
N THR A 256 -35.81 -21.77 16.02
CA THR A 256 -35.37 -20.44 16.45
C THR A 256 -36.51 -19.61 17.03
N ASN A 257 -36.18 -18.69 17.94
CA ASN A 257 -37.10 -17.75 18.56
C ASN A 257 -37.44 -16.53 17.66
N ILE A 258 -37.35 -16.69 16.34
CA ILE A 258 -37.48 -15.56 15.41
C ILE A 258 -38.87 -14.91 15.46
N THR A 259 -39.91 -15.70 15.74
CA THR A 259 -41.29 -15.21 15.88
C THR A 259 -41.44 -14.30 17.09
N GLN A 260 -40.86 -14.69 18.23
CA GLN A 260 -40.86 -13.88 19.45
C GLN A 260 -40.11 -12.56 19.26
N VAL A 261 -38.94 -12.59 18.62
CA VAL A 261 -38.15 -11.38 18.37
C VAL A 261 -38.83 -10.42 17.39
N LEU A 262 -39.55 -10.95 16.40
CA LEU A 262 -40.36 -10.15 15.46
C LEU A 262 -41.60 -9.53 16.12
N GLU A 263 -42.21 -10.24 17.08
CA GLU A 263 -43.32 -9.71 17.86
C GLU A 263 -42.85 -8.61 18.84
N ASP A 264 -41.68 -8.78 19.46
CA ASP A 264 -41.11 -7.80 20.40
C ASP A 264 -40.58 -6.54 19.70
N ASN A 265 -40.03 -6.67 18.48
CA ASN A 265 -39.48 -5.55 17.71
C ASN A 265 -40.35 -5.26 16.48
N ASN A 266 -41.40 -4.46 16.67
CA ASN A 266 -42.17 -3.86 15.58
C ASN A 266 -41.82 -2.37 15.42
N PRO A 267 -40.69 -2.03 14.78
CA PRO A 267 -40.33 -0.64 14.57
C PRO A 267 -41.24 0.01 13.50
N LEU A 268 -41.55 1.30 13.68
CA LEU A 268 -42.43 2.10 12.82
C LEU A 268 -42.14 2.04 11.30
N TRP A 269 -40.91 1.73 10.90
CA TRP A 269 -40.55 1.58 9.48
C TRP A 269 -40.99 0.25 8.84
N MET A 270 -41.31 -0.76 9.66
CA MET A 270 -41.89 -2.04 9.22
C MET A 270 -43.41 -1.96 9.06
N GLU A 271 -44.05 -0.94 9.62
CA GLU A 271 -45.47 -0.70 9.43
C GLU A 271 -45.74 -0.23 7.98
N SER A 272 -46.84 -0.70 7.41
CA SER A 272 -47.31 -0.16 6.13
C SER A 272 -47.61 1.34 6.31
N ARG A 273 -47.16 2.16 5.36
CA ARG A 273 -47.43 3.61 5.39
C ARG A 273 -48.94 3.84 5.56
N GLN A 274 -49.35 4.29 6.73
CA GLN A 274 -50.73 4.66 6.98
C GLN A 274 -51.02 5.96 6.22
N TYR A 275 -51.66 5.85 5.06
CA TYR A 275 -52.24 7.00 4.40
C TYR A 275 -53.48 7.41 5.18
N SER A 276 -53.32 8.26 6.19
CA SER A 276 -54.44 8.97 6.77
C SER A 276 -55.03 9.86 5.68
N LYS A 277 -56.19 9.47 5.13
CA LYS A 277 -57.02 10.38 4.33
C LYS A 277 -57.60 11.41 5.29
N ILE A 278 -56.79 12.38 5.70
CA ILE A 278 -57.27 13.57 6.40
C ILE A 278 -58.08 14.33 5.35
N ARG A 279 -59.37 14.01 5.25
CA ARG A 279 -60.32 14.90 4.58
C ARG A 279 -60.43 16.11 5.50
N LEU A 280 -59.98 17.27 5.04
CA LEU A 280 -60.21 18.51 5.77
C LEU A 280 -61.72 18.65 5.99
N SER A 281 -62.13 18.94 7.22
CA SER A 281 -63.52 19.28 7.53
C SER A 281 -63.94 20.50 6.72
N LEU A 282 -65.11 20.42 6.07
CA LEU A 282 -65.64 21.50 5.23
C LEU A 282 -65.91 22.78 6.03
N GLU A 283 -66.24 22.71 7.32
CA GLU A 283 -66.34 23.88 8.20
C GLU A 283 -65.01 24.64 8.28
N ALA A 284 -63.91 23.95 8.57
CA ALA A 284 -62.59 24.58 8.71
C ALA A 284 -62.11 25.25 7.40
N LEU A 285 -62.55 24.72 6.24
CA LEU A 285 -62.21 25.27 4.93
C LEU A 285 -63.06 26.50 4.57
N ARG A 286 -64.25 26.66 5.16
CA ARG A 286 -65.15 27.81 4.95
C ARG A 286 -64.85 28.97 5.91
N GLU A 287 -64.47 28.68 7.14
CA GLU A 287 -64.29 29.72 8.17
C GLU A 287 -62.89 30.33 8.19
N ASN A 288 -61.88 29.61 7.70
CA ASN A 288 -60.50 29.98 7.91
C ASN A 288 -59.77 30.32 6.60
N ASP A 289 -59.81 31.61 6.23
CA ASP A 289 -59.17 32.17 5.01
C ASP A 289 -57.67 31.88 4.91
N GLU A 290 -57.00 31.63 6.05
CA GLU A 290 -55.59 31.24 6.09
C GLU A 290 -55.36 29.85 5.46
N ILE A 291 -56.28 28.91 5.67
CA ILE A 291 -56.21 27.55 5.10
C ILE A 291 -56.40 27.62 3.58
N ALA A 292 -57.29 28.49 3.08
CA ALA A 292 -57.48 28.72 1.66
C ALA A 292 -56.21 29.31 0.99
N LYS A 293 -55.49 30.22 1.66
CA LYS A 293 -54.21 30.75 1.17
C LYS A 293 -53.12 29.70 1.12
N VAL A 294 -53.03 28.83 2.14
CA VAL A 294 -52.06 27.73 2.17
C VAL A 294 -52.36 26.71 1.07
N LEU A 295 -53.64 26.38 0.84
CA LEU A 295 -54.04 25.49 -0.25
C LEU A 295 -53.68 26.07 -1.63
N ARG A 296 -53.93 27.36 -1.90
CA ARG A 296 -53.49 28.00 -3.14
C ARG A 296 -51.97 27.93 -3.33
N ARG A 297 -51.21 28.16 -2.27
CA ARG A 297 -49.75 28.10 -2.31
C ARG A 297 -49.23 26.68 -2.59
N ILE A 298 -49.94 25.65 -2.12
CA ILE A 298 -49.63 24.23 -2.40
C ILE A 298 -50.00 23.87 -3.84
N VAL A 299 -51.14 24.36 -4.34
CA VAL A 299 -51.60 24.17 -5.73
C VAL A 299 -50.62 24.80 -6.72
N GLU A 300 -50.19 26.05 -6.47
CA GLU A 300 -49.15 26.73 -7.25
C GLU A 300 -47.82 25.95 -7.24
N ARG A 301 -47.42 25.41 -6.09
CA ARG A 301 -46.17 24.66 -5.95
C ARG A 301 -46.20 23.28 -6.63
N ASN A 302 -47.37 22.67 -6.74
CA ASN A 302 -47.55 21.37 -7.40
C ASN A 302 -47.91 21.49 -8.89
N GLY A 303 -48.00 22.71 -9.44
CA GLY A 303 -48.22 22.95 -10.87
C GLY A 303 -49.59 22.52 -11.39
N ILE A 304 -50.57 22.38 -10.51
CA ILE A 304 -51.94 22.04 -10.88
C ILE A 304 -52.66 23.37 -11.16
N GLN A 305 -52.92 23.68 -12.43
CA GLN A 305 -53.72 24.84 -12.84
C GLN A 305 -55.22 24.61 -12.62
#